data_AF-A0A6B3FL85-F1
#
_entry.id   AF-A0A6B3FL85-F1
#
_cell.length_a   1.000
_cell.length_b   1.000
_cell.length_c   1.000
_cell.angle_alpha   90.00
_cell.angle_beta   90.00
_cell.angle_gamma   90.00
#
_symmetry.space_group_name_H-M   'P 1'
#
loop_
_entity.id
_entity.type
_entity.pdbx_description
1 polymer ?
#
loop_
_entity_poly.entity_id
_entity_poly.type
_entity_poly.pdbx_seq_one_letter_code
_entity_poly.pdbx_strand_id
1 'polypeptide(L)'
;MSSRPGAAWPLVAVFTAGYLASYLLPTVVGRLSAHLGLSPAQAGLVGSALLLSSAGAGFALAGRVERFGARTPARAGLILAAVGYGCAALAGSVPLVVLGVMVGGFGSGTATAVAASGIAARRDPH
;
A
#
# COMPACT_ATOMS: atom_id res chain seq x y z
N MET A 1 30.01 5.32 20.10
CA MET A 1 28.70 4.63 20.21
C MET A 1 28.29 4.25 18.80
N SER A 2 28.17 2.95 18.52
CA SER A 2 27.93 2.41 17.17
C SER A 2 26.49 2.70 16.74
N SER A 3 26.32 3.59 15.75
CA SER A 3 25.06 3.82 15.06
C SER A 3 24.62 2.51 14.41
N ARG A 4 23.60 1.84 14.96
CA ARG A 4 23.11 0.56 14.42
C ARG A 4 22.20 0.83 13.21
N PRO A 5 22.64 0.59 11.96
CA PRO A 5 21.76 0.66 10.78
C PRO A 5 20.56 -0.30 10.85
N GLY A 6 20.60 -1.31 11.72
CA GLY A 6 19.53 -2.30 11.89
C GLY A 6 18.17 -1.76 12.35
N ALA A 7 18.10 -0.58 12.95
CA ALA A 7 16.82 -0.05 13.44
C ALA A 7 15.96 0.61 12.33
N ALA A 8 16.59 1.15 11.27
CA ALA A 8 15.88 1.89 10.21
C ALA A 8 15.38 0.99 9.07
N TRP A 9 16.07 -0.14 8.85
CA TRP A 9 15.75 -1.11 7.81
C TRP A 9 14.27 -1.56 7.78
N PRO A 10 13.61 -1.85 8.91
CA PRO A 10 12.22 -2.28 8.90
C PRO A 10 11.26 -1.19 8.40
N LEU A 11 11.53 0.08 8.73
CA LEU A 11 10.69 1.20 8.28
C LEU A 11 10.87 1.44 6.78
N VAL A 12 12.11 1.38 6.29
CA VAL A 12 12.41 1.47 4.86
C VAL A 12 11.73 0.32 4.10
N ALA A 13 11.83 -0.92 4.59
CA ALA A 13 11.20 -2.07 3.94
C ALA A 13 9.67 -1.94 3.87
N VAL A 14 9.02 -1.49 4.95
CA VAL A 14 7.56 -1.27 4.99
C VAL A 14 7.16 -0.12 4.06
N PHE A 15 7.94 0.96 4.01
CA PHE A 15 7.72 2.08 3.09
C PHE A 15 7.84 1.64 1.63
N THR A 16 8.90 0.89 1.29
CA THR A 16 9.11 0.34 -0.06
C THR A 16 7.95 -0.58 -0.45
N ALA A 17 7.53 -1.49 0.43
CA ALA A 17 6.39 -2.36 0.18
C ALA A 17 5.09 -1.57 -0.05
N GLY A 18 4.87 -0.51 0.74
CA GLY A 18 3.70 0.37 0.62
C GLY A 18 3.66 1.19 -0.68
N TYR A 19 4.82 1.55 -1.24
CA TYR A 19 4.90 2.30 -2.50
C TYR A 19 4.94 1.42 -3.75
N LEU A 20 5.33 0.15 -3.61
CA LEU A 20 5.55 -0.76 -4.74
C LEU A 20 4.32 -0.85 -5.65
N ALA A 21 3.13 -0.93 -5.08
CA ALA A 21 1.90 -1.04 -5.86
C ALA A 21 1.62 0.19 -6.72
N SER A 22 1.86 1.40 -6.19
CA SER A 22 1.70 2.65 -6.94
C SER A 22 2.69 2.75 -8.10
N TYR A 23 3.92 2.28 -7.91
CA TYR A 23 4.94 2.26 -8.98
C TYR A 23 4.67 1.22 -10.06
N LEU A 24 4.10 0.08 -9.69
CA LEU A 24 3.76 -0.98 -10.63
C LEU A 24 2.43 -0.74 -11.35
N LEU A 25 1.64 0.24 -10.92
CA LEU A 25 0.33 0.55 -11.46
C LEU A 25 0.31 0.65 -13.00
N PRO A 26 1.24 1.35 -13.69
CA PRO A 26 1.23 1.43 -15.15
C PRO A 26 1.41 0.06 -15.82
N THR A 27 2.28 -0.79 -15.25
CA THR A 27 2.56 -2.14 -15.75
C THR A 27 1.35 -3.05 -15.53
N VAL A 28 0.74 -2.96 -14.35
CA VAL A 28 -0.45 -3.74 -13.97
C VAL A 28 -1.64 -3.36 -14.84
N VAL A 29 -1.89 -2.07 -15.04
CA VAL A 29 -2.93 -1.52 -15.92
C VAL A 29 -2.72 -1.97 -17.37
N GLY A 30 -1.48 -1.91 -17.88
CA GLY A 30 -1.16 -2.37 -19.23
C GLY A 30 -1.47 -3.86 -19.43
N ARG A 31 -1.13 -4.70 -18.45
CA ARG A 31 -1.43 -6.14 -18.50
C ARG A 31 -2.91 -6.45 -18.35
N LEU A 32 -3.62 -5.72 -17.49
CA LEU A 32 -5.06 -5.82 -17.29
C LEU A 32 -5.83 -5.43 -18.57
N SER A 33 -5.41 -4.37 -19.25
CA SER A 33 -5.95 -3.97 -20.55
C SER A 33 -5.74 -5.05 -21.60
N ALA A 34 -4.54 -5.65 -21.67
CA ALA A 34 -4.22 -6.71 -22.62
C ALA A 34 -4.91 -8.06 -22.33
N HIS A 35 -5.04 -8.47 -21.06
CA HIS A 35 -5.56 -9.79 -20.68
C HIS A 35 -7.08 -9.83 -20.48
N LEU A 36 -7.69 -8.73 -20.01
CA LEU A 36 -9.12 -8.65 -19.73
C LEU A 36 -9.88 -7.78 -20.74
N GLY A 37 -9.22 -7.23 -21.76
CA GLY A 37 -9.84 -6.39 -22.79
C GLY A 37 -10.41 -5.08 -22.23
N LEU A 38 -9.88 -4.61 -21.10
CA LEU A 38 -10.40 -3.43 -20.41
C LEU A 38 -10.23 -2.18 -21.26
N SER A 39 -11.29 -1.36 -21.29
CA SER A 39 -11.19 -0.03 -21.87
C SER A 39 -10.19 0.83 -21.07
N PRO A 40 -9.52 1.80 -21.70
CA PRO A 40 -8.62 2.72 -21.01
C PRO A 40 -9.26 3.42 -19.79
N ALA A 41 -10.57 3.69 -19.87
CA ALA A 41 -11.33 4.30 -18.79
C ALA A 41 -11.47 3.38 -17.56
N GLN A 42 -11.72 2.08 -17.77
CA GLN A 42 -11.82 1.11 -16.67
C GLN A 42 -10.46 0.88 -16.00
N ALA A 43 -9.40 0.83 -16.79
CA ALA A 43 -8.02 0.81 -16.32
C ALA A 43 -7.70 2.03 -15.42
N GLY A 44 -8.10 3.23 -15.86
CA GLY A 44 -7.98 4.45 -15.08
C GLY A 44 -8.75 4.39 -13.75
N LEU A 45 -9.99 3.89 -13.77
CA LEU A 45 -10.81 3.73 -12.57
C LEU A 45 -10.16 2.81 -11.52
N VAL A 46 -9.54 1.70 -11.94
CA VAL A 46 -8.81 0.80 -11.03
C VAL A 46 -7.65 1.55 -10.35
N GLY A 47 -6.90 2.34 -11.11
CA GLY A 47 -5.82 3.18 -10.59
C GLY A 47 -6.31 4.25 -9.61
N SER A 48 -7.39 4.94 -9.94
CA SER A 48 -7.99 5.93 -9.03
C SER A 48 -8.51 5.29 -7.75
N ALA A 49 -9.18 4.13 -7.82
CA ALA A 49 -9.68 3.41 -6.66
C ALA A 49 -8.54 2.97 -5.72
N LEU A 50 -7.42 2.50 -6.28
CA LEU A 50 -6.21 2.19 -5.52
C LEU A 50 -5.72 3.42 -4.74
N LEU A 51 -5.54 4.55 -5.44
CA LEU A 51 -4.99 5.77 -4.85
C LEU A 51 -5.91 6.36 -3.79
N LEU A 52 -7.22 6.38 -4.05
CA LEU A 52 -8.23 6.91 -3.13
C LEU A 52 -8.31 6.04 -1.86
N SER A 53 -8.25 4.72 -2.02
CA SER A 53 -8.23 3.79 -0.89
C SER A 53 -6.95 3.91 -0.06
N SER A 54 -5.80 4.04 -0.72
CA SER A 54 -4.51 4.29 -0.06
C SER A 54 -4.49 5.61 0.71
N ALA A 55 -5.07 6.68 0.13
CA ALA A 55 -5.21 7.97 0.81
C ALA A 55 -6.15 7.86 2.02
N GLY A 56 -7.28 7.15 1.87
CA GLY A 56 -8.22 6.88 2.96
C GLY A 56 -7.58 6.15 4.13
N ALA A 57 -6.69 5.19 3.87
CA ALA A 57 -5.91 4.52 4.91
C ALA A 57 -5.00 5.50 5.68
N GLY A 58 -4.34 6.41 4.95
CA GLY A 58 -3.53 7.47 5.55
C GLY A 58 -4.32 8.35 6.51
N PHE A 59 -5.49 8.85 6.09
CA PHE A 59 -6.37 9.65 6.94
C PHE A 59 -6.92 8.86 8.14
N ALA A 60 -7.30 7.60 7.94
CA ALA A 60 -7.83 6.74 9.01
C ALA A 60 -6.79 6.43 10.10
N LEU A 61 -5.50 6.44 9.75
CA LEU A 61 -4.38 6.16 10.66
C LEU A 61 -3.67 7.41 11.18
N ALA A 62 -3.83 8.57 10.55
CA ALA A 62 -3.11 9.81 10.86
C ALA A 62 -3.14 10.23 12.34
N GLY A 63 -4.17 9.82 13.10
CA GLY A 63 -4.25 10.04 14.56
C GLY A 63 -4.22 8.77 15.42
N ARG A 64 -4.09 7.57 14.84
CA ARG A 64 -4.18 6.28 15.55
C ARG A 64 -2.83 5.60 15.75
N VAL A 65 -1.82 5.93 14.96
CA VAL A 65 -0.48 5.32 15.06
C VAL A 65 0.19 5.63 16.41
N GLU A 66 0.01 6.83 16.96
CA GLU A 66 0.51 7.18 18.30
C GLU A 66 -0.18 6.41 19.43
N ARG A 67 -1.45 6.01 19.23
CA ARG A 67 -2.28 5.40 20.29
C ARG A 67 -2.17 3.87 20.34
N PHE A 68 -1.97 3.21 19.20
CA PHE A 68 -1.96 1.74 19.10
C PHE A 68 -0.54 1.13 18.93
N GLY A 69 0.48 1.97 18.74
CA GLY A 69 1.84 1.54 18.42
C GLY A 69 2.00 1.07 16.97
N ALA A 70 3.21 1.17 16.42
CA ALA A 70 3.47 0.98 14.99
C ALA A 70 3.41 -0.49 14.51
N ARG A 71 3.62 -1.48 15.39
CA ARG A 71 3.83 -2.89 14.98
C ARG A 71 2.58 -3.57 14.43
N THR A 72 1.45 -3.43 15.12
CA THR A 72 0.16 -4.03 14.73
C THR A 72 -0.38 -3.46 13.41
N PRO A 73 -0.46 -2.14 13.21
CA PRO A 73 -0.93 -1.58 11.95
C PRO A 73 0.00 -1.89 10.77
N ALA A 74 1.33 -1.94 10.98
CA ALA A 74 2.27 -2.35 9.92
C ALA A 74 2.00 -3.78 9.43
N ARG A 75 1.82 -4.74 10.34
CA ARG A 75 1.53 -6.13 9.96
C ARG A 75 0.16 -6.27 9.32
N ALA A 76 -0.86 -5.61 9.87
CA ALA A 76 -2.20 -5.62 9.29
C ALA A 76 -2.19 -5.03 7.87
N GLY A 77 -1.50 -3.91 7.66
CA GLY A 77 -1.33 -3.28 6.35
C GLY A 77 -0.65 -4.19 5.34
N LEU A 78 0.45 -4.85 5.72
CA LEU A 78 1.15 -5.81 4.87
C LEU A 78 0.29 -7.03 4.51
N ILE A 79 -0.46 -7.57 5.47
CA ILE A 79 -1.37 -8.70 5.22
C ILE A 79 -2.49 -8.27 4.27
N LEU A 80 -3.11 -7.10 4.49
CA LEU A 80 -4.14 -6.57 3.59
C LEU A 80 -3.59 -6.35 2.18
N ALA A 81 -2.37 -5.81 2.06
CA ALA A 81 -1.70 -5.60 0.79
C ALA A 81 -1.50 -6.92 0.03
N ALA A 82 -0.93 -7.93 0.72
CA ALA A 82 -0.66 -9.24 0.13
C ALA A 82 -1.96 -9.96 -0.29
N VAL A 83 -2.97 -9.97 0.59
CA VAL A 83 -4.25 -10.63 0.30
C VAL A 83 -5.01 -9.88 -0.78
N GLY A 84 -5.13 -8.55 -0.70
CA GLY A 84 -5.85 -7.74 -1.67
C GLY A 84 -5.29 -7.84 -3.08
N TYR A 85 -3.98 -7.61 -3.24
CA TYR A 85 -3.32 -7.72 -4.54
C TYR A 85 -3.24 -9.16 -5.03
N GLY A 86 -3.04 -10.15 -4.14
CA GLY A 86 -3.09 -11.57 -4.49
C GLY A 86 -4.47 -11.98 -5.02
N CYS A 87 -5.55 -11.57 -4.35
CA CYS A 87 -6.92 -11.80 -4.81
C CYS A 87 -7.19 -11.09 -6.15
N ALA A 88 -6.72 -9.86 -6.32
CA ALA A 88 -6.86 -9.14 -7.59
C ALA A 88 -6.12 -9.83 -8.75
N ALA A 89 -4.97 -10.46 -8.48
CA ALA A 89 -4.20 -11.20 -9.48
C ALA A 89 -4.88 -12.51 -9.92
N LEU A 90 -5.65 -13.13 -9.03
CA LEU A 90 -6.40 -14.38 -9.29
C LEU A 90 -7.82 -14.10 -9.81
N ALA A 91 -8.26 -12.85 -9.83
CA ALA A 91 -9.60 -12.47 -10.25
C ALA A 91 -9.77 -12.47 -11.77
N GLY A 92 -10.81 -13.15 -12.25
CA GLY A 92 -11.22 -13.14 -13.66
C GLY A 92 -12.24 -12.06 -14.02
N SER A 93 -12.66 -11.22 -13.07
CA SER A 93 -13.70 -10.20 -13.31
C SER A 93 -13.30 -8.84 -12.75
N VAL A 94 -13.65 -7.80 -13.49
CA VAL A 94 -13.31 -6.39 -13.20
C VAL A 94 -13.75 -5.96 -11.79
N PRO A 95 -14.97 -6.26 -11.31
CA PRO A 95 -15.38 -5.85 -9.98
C PRO A 95 -14.55 -6.49 -8.87
N LEU A 96 -14.17 -7.77 -9.04
CA LEU A 96 -13.33 -8.47 -8.06
C LEU A 96 -11.91 -7.92 -8.04
N VAL A 97 -11.36 -7.56 -9.21
CA VAL A 97 -10.08 -6.87 -9.33
C VAL A 97 -10.14 -5.54 -8.59
N VAL A 98 -11.17 -4.72 -8.82
CA VAL A 98 -11.35 -3.42 -8.13
C VAL A 98 -11.41 -3.62 -6.62
N LEU A 99 -12.19 -4.58 -6.13
CA LEU A 99 -12.28 -4.87 -4.69
C LEU A 99 -10.93 -5.29 -4.11
N GLY A 100 -10.21 -6.22 -4.77
CA GLY A 100 -8.88 -6.66 -4.34
C GLY A 100 -7.87 -5.51 -4.36
N VAL A 101 -7.91 -4.66 -5.38
CA VAL A 101 -7.06 -3.47 -5.52
C VAL A 101 -7.36 -2.42 -4.44
N MET A 102 -8.62 -2.22 -4.05
CA MET A 102 -8.98 -1.34 -2.95
C MET A 102 -8.50 -1.89 -1.62
N VAL A 103 -8.71 -3.19 -1.34
CA VAL A 103 -8.19 -3.83 -0.10
C VAL A 103 -6.66 -3.76 -0.06
N GLY A 104 -6.01 -4.04 -1.18
CA GLY A 104 -4.56 -3.97 -1.31
C GLY A 104 -4.04 -2.55 -1.14
N GLY A 105 -4.69 -1.56 -1.78
CA GLY A 105 -4.38 -0.14 -1.69
C GLY A 105 -4.52 0.41 -0.28
N PHE A 106 -5.57 0.01 0.45
CA PHE A 106 -5.73 0.35 1.86
C PHE A 106 -4.60 -0.23 2.72
N GLY A 107 -4.21 -1.48 2.49
CA GLY A 107 -3.06 -2.11 3.16
C GLY A 107 -1.74 -1.42 2.87
N SER A 108 -1.50 -1.09 1.61
CA SER A 108 -0.31 -0.36 1.13
C SER A 108 -0.23 1.03 1.76
N GLY A 109 -1.34 1.77 1.78
CA GLY A 109 -1.42 3.09 2.42
C GLY A 109 -1.21 3.04 3.93
N THR A 110 -1.71 1.99 4.60
CA THR A 110 -1.47 1.73 6.03
C THR A 110 0.02 1.50 6.30
N ALA A 111 0.69 0.69 5.49
CA ALA A 111 2.13 0.46 5.59
C ALA A 111 2.93 1.75 5.41
N THR A 112 2.63 2.53 4.36
CA THR A 112 3.28 3.81 4.09
C THR A 112 3.07 4.81 5.22
N ALA A 113 1.85 4.94 5.75
CA ALA A 113 1.54 5.84 6.85
C ALA A 113 2.33 5.47 8.12
N VAL A 114 2.37 4.18 8.48
CA VAL A 114 3.14 3.72 9.64
C VAL A 114 4.64 3.98 9.47
N ALA A 115 5.18 3.71 8.27
CA ALA A 115 6.58 3.96 7.99
C ALA A 115 6.92 5.45 8.04
N ALA A 116 6.10 6.31 7.41
CA ALA A 116 6.27 7.75 7.41
C ALA A 116 6.20 8.34 8.82
N SER A 117 5.20 7.97 9.63
CA SER A 117 5.11 8.38 11.02
C SER A 117 6.29 7.88 11.85
N GLY A 118 6.74 6.63 11.64
CA GLY A 118 7.89 6.06 12.33
C GLY A 118 9.22 6.72 11.97
N ILE A 119 9.38 7.17 10.73
CA ILE A 119 10.54 7.96 10.29
C ILE A 119 10.47 9.37 10.89
N ALA A 120 9.32 10.03 10.82
CA ALA A 120 9.12 11.38 11.36
C ALA A 120 9.30 11.46 12.89
N ALA A 121 9.02 10.38 13.61
CA ALA A 121 9.23 10.28 15.06
C ALA A 121 10.72 10.05 15.45
N ARG A 122 11.62 9.83 14.49
CA ARG A 122 13.07 9.73 14.75
C ARG A 122 13.64 11.12 15.00
N ARG A 123 14.43 11.24 16.07
CA ARG A 123 15.02 12.52 16.53
C ARG A 123 16.18 13.04 15.66
N ASP A 124 16.72 12.23 14.75
CA ASP A 124 17.78 12.63 13.81
C ASP A 124 17.49 12.07 12.39
N PRO A 125 17.23 12.94 11.40
CA PRO A 125 16.97 12.55 10.02
C PRO A 125 18.23 12.58 9.13
N HIS A 126 19.43 12.39 9.69
CA HIS A 126 20.72 12.54 8.99
C HIS A 126 21.60 11.29 9.14
#